data_AF-A8N4A7-F1
#
_entry.id   AF-A8N4A7-F1
#
_cell.length_a   1.000
_cell.length_b   1.000
_cell.length_c   1.000
_cell.angle_alpha   90.00
_cell.angle_beta   90.00
_cell.angle_gamma   90.00
#
_symmetry.space_group_name_H-M   'P 1'
#
loop_
_entity.id
_entity.type
_entity.pdbx_description
1 polymer ?
#
loop_
_entity_poly.entity_id
_entity_poly.type
_entity_poly.pdbx_seq_one_letter_code
_entity_poly.pdbx_strand_id
1 'polypeptide(L)'
;MDAVVPPEITAELTQILSNLVLGDNEIRSNAEKAVNDRLAHSPELYILALTQFAIAADTDIMRSFSLVLLRRFLFRPPPATAQAPLAPAGPRLTLYDHLSSNTLTTLERLLLYSLSHEGSPSVRRKTVDTICDVAKQGMARGRPWHALQAQTFAMAREPGGAGGSGGAGLRESAYRVWAGCPNLVMDLQTDAVLQVFHKGLLDNDSIEVRYAALLASVAYLSAADSRQLAQALSLLYPILDTIHQLSQSLSSPPLGASVNPSLKSNYHHLSTFLTALTPLCSTHAALFGPHLPALLSFLPSLILPAVDSGPTPTVSRPFPTGNGRAGNNGGGGAFVFPPATSGDGDGDGEEDGGEGGNDEEEDERAGLRLAALEFMVSLSEAKPSMVRKTEGWVDVIVRACLEGMGEFDEDEELSVWLQEDPSTSSDADSIPALYEQSLDRLACALGGKAVLPPAFKVSHFR
;
A
#
# COMPACT_ATOMS: atom_id res chain seq x y z
N MET A 1 -1.60 20.12 27.23
CA MET A 1 -1.04 19.01 28.01
C MET A 1 0.08 19.58 28.85
N ASP A 2 0.10 19.32 30.16
CA ASP A 2 1.12 19.89 31.06
C ASP A 2 2.49 19.25 30.79
N ALA A 3 3.55 20.06 30.92
CA ALA A 3 4.92 19.59 30.71
C ALA A 3 5.30 18.53 31.74
N VAL A 4 5.71 17.36 31.26
CA VAL A 4 6.10 16.22 32.11
C VAL A 4 7.59 16.28 32.45
N VAL A 5 8.37 16.98 31.63
CA VAL A 5 9.82 17.09 31.73
C VAL A 5 10.23 18.54 32.03
N PRO A 6 11.29 18.78 32.83
CA PRO A 6 11.83 20.11 33.05
C PRO A 6 12.15 20.88 31.74
N PRO A 7 11.92 22.20 31.70
CA PRO A 7 12.11 22.99 30.50
C PRO A 7 13.57 23.02 30.02
N GLU A 8 14.54 22.91 30.93
CA GLU A 8 15.97 22.90 30.61
C GLU A 8 16.32 21.71 29.71
N ILE A 9 15.75 20.54 30.01
CA ILE A 9 16.03 19.30 29.29
C ILE A 9 15.29 19.29 27.95
N THR A 10 14.12 19.91 27.90
CA THR A 10 13.39 20.13 26.65
C THR A 10 14.17 21.03 25.70
N ALA A 11 14.77 22.11 26.21
CA ALA A 11 15.62 23.01 25.41
C ALA A 11 16.91 22.32 24.93
N GLU A 12 17.58 21.57 25.80
CA GLU A 12 18.77 20.79 25.43
C GLU A 12 18.45 19.76 24.33
N LEU A 13 17.36 19.00 24.51
CA LEU A 13 16.94 18.00 23.53
C LEU A 13 16.59 18.63 22.18
N THR A 14 15.93 19.79 22.19
CA THR A 14 15.59 20.52 20.96
C THR A 14 16.85 20.87 20.17
N GLN A 15 17.89 21.37 20.85
CA GLN A 15 19.16 21.67 20.20
C GLN A 15 19.85 20.42 19.63
N ILE A 16 19.84 19.32 20.39
CA ILE A 16 20.46 18.07 19.97
C ILE A 16 19.73 17.47 18.75
N LEU A 17 18.39 17.48 18.75
CA LEU A 17 17.59 16.99 17.64
C LEU A 17 17.77 17.86 16.39
N SER A 18 17.82 19.19 16.55
CA SER A 18 18.14 20.10 15.44
C SER A 18 19.49 19.75 14.82
N ASN A 19 20.52 19.54 15.65
CA ASN A 19 21.87 19.20 15.19
C ASN A 19 21.94 17.83 14.50
N LEU A 20 21.10 16.87 14.91
CA LEU A 20 21.02 15.54 14.28
C LEU A 20 20.45 15.56 12.87
N VAL A 21 19.61 16.56 12.55
CA VAL A 21 18.98 16.69 11.24
C VAL A 21 19.81 17.56 10.28
N LEU A 22 20.84 18.26 10.78
CA LEU A 22 21.79 18.97 9.93
C LEU A 22 22.63 18.00 9.10
N GLY A 23 22.95 18.41 7.87
CA GLY A 23 23.74 17.61 6.91
C GLY A 23 25.24 17.52 7.21
N ASP A 24 25.73 18.19 8.26
CA ASP A 24 27.14 18.15 8.65
C ASP A 24 27.44 16.91 9.49
N ASN A 25 28.37 16.08 9.00
CA ASN A 25 28.76 14.82 9.64
C ASN A 25 29.39 15.00 11.03
N GLU A 26 30.17 16.05 11.25
CA GLU A 26 30.82 16.29 12.54
C GLU A 26 29.80 16.72 13.59
N ILE A 27 28.91 17.65 13.21
CA ILE A 27 27.83 18.13 14.09
C ILE A 27 26.89 16.96 14.44
N ARG A 28 26.51 16.16 13.45
CA ARG A 28 25.67 14.98 13.65
C ARG A 28 26.33 13.95 14.56
N SER A 29 27.60 13.62 14.34
CA SER A 29 28.35 12.66 15.16
C SER A 29 28.46 13.11 16.63
N ASN A 30 28.74 14.40 16.85
CA ASN A 30 28.77 14.98 18.19
C ASN A 30 27.40 14.94 18.88
N ALA A 31 26.32 15.23 18.15
CA ALA A 31 24.96 15.15 18.66
C ALA A 31 24.54 13.69 18.99
N GLU A 32 24.91 12.71 18.16
CA GLU A 32 24.68 11.29 18.43
C GLU A 32 25.40 10.82 19.70
N LYS A 33 26.65 11.25 19.89
CA LYS A 33 27.40 10.96 21.11
C LYS A 33 26.71 11.55 22.33
N ALA A 34 26.28 12.82 22.26
CA ALA A 34 25.54 13.48 23.34
C ALA A 34 24.24 12.74 23.69
N VAL A 35 23.47 12.28 22.70
CA VAL A 35 22.25 11.48 22.96
C VAL A 35 22.58 10.17 23.66
N ASN A 36 23.59 9.44 23.20
CA ASN A 36 23.96 8.15 23.82
C ASN A 36 24.46 8.36 25.26
N ASP A 37 25.24 9.41 25.52
CA ASP A 37 25.72 9.76 26.85
C ASP A 37 24.55 10.10 27.77
N ARG A 38 23.57 10.90 27.32
CA ARG A 38 22.37 11.23 28.12
C ARG A 38 21.48 10.03 28.39
N LEU A 39 21.27 9.17 27.38
CA LEU A 39 20.52 7.92 27.55
C LEU A 39 21.19 6.98 28.56
N ALA A 40 22.52 6.98 28.66
CA ALA A 40 23.24 6.17 29.65
C ALA A 40 23.05 6.68 31.09
N HIS A 41 22.92 8.00 31.30
CA HIS A 41 22.82 8.59 32.64
C HIS A 41 21.36 8.76 33.12
N SER A 42 20.45 9.17 32.23
CA SER A 42 19.06 9.49 32.56
C SER A 42 18.09 8.99 31.49
N PRO A 43 18.00 7.66 31.25
CA PRO A 43 17.21 7.10 30.15
C PRO A 43 15.73 7.44 30.22
N GLU A 44 15.11 7.29 31.40
CA GLU A 44 13.66 7.48 31.57
C GLU A 44 13.22 8.89 31.19
N LEU A 45 13.92 9.89 31.71
CA LEU A 45 13.59 11.29 31.48
C LEU A 45 13.76 11.66 30.00
N TYR A 46 14.81 11.17 29.35
CA TYR A 46 15.08 11.46 27.95
C TYR A 46 14.06 10.81 27.00
N ILE A 47 13.58 9.60 27.34
CA ILE A 47 12.49 8.93 26.62
C ILE A 47 11.18 9.73 26.74
N LEU A 48 10.85 10.22 27.94
CA LEU A 48 9.68 11.08 28.13
C LEU A 48 9.81 12.41 27.40
N ALA A 49 11.00 13.00 27.40
CA ALA A 49 11.30 14.24 26.69
C ALA A 49 11.13 14.09 25.17
N LEU A 50 11.67 13.00 24.60
CA LEU A 50 11.50 12.65 23.18
C LEU A 50 10.02 12.47 22.82
N THR A 51 9.24 11.82 23.68
CA THR A 51 7.81 11.60 23.45
C THR A 51 7.02 12.91 23.54
N GLN A 52 7.34 13.79 24.48
CA GLN A 52 6.73 15.11 24.59
C GLN A 52 7.09 15.99 23.38
N PHE A 53 8.33 15.92 22.92
CA PHE A 53 8.78 16.66 21.74
C PHE A 53 8.11 16.15 20.46
N ALA A 54 7.86 14.84 20.34
CA ALA A 54 7.07 14.26 19.24
C ALA A 54 5.63 14.82 19.15
N ILE A 55 5.09 15.35 20.24
CA ILE A 55 3.76 15.96 20.30
C ILE A 55 3.84 17.48 20.05
N ALA A 56 4.82 18.14 20.65
CA ALA A 56 4.86 19.60 20.75
C ALA A 56 5.70 20.30 19.67
N ALA A 57 6.54 19.58 18.91
CA ALA A 57 7.39 20.22 17.92
C ALA A 57 6.60 20.85 16.75
N ASP A 58 7.05 22.02 16.30
CA ASP A 58 6.33 22.84 15.32
C ASP A 58 6.28 22.23 13.90
N THR A 59 7.21 21.33 13.59
CA THR A 59 7.35 20.76 12.24
C THR A 59 7.08 19.26 12.22
N ASP A 60 6.42 18.80 11.16
CA ASP A 60 6.11 17.39 10.92
C ASP A 60 7.36 16.52 10.86
N ILE A 61 8.46 17.08 10.32
CA ILE A 61 9.75 16.41 10.23
C ILE A 61 10.31 16.12 11.62
N MET A 62 10.32 17.11 12.52
CA MET A 62 10.81 16.94 13.89
C MET A 62 9.95 15.97 14.70
N ARG A 63 8.62 16.04 14.57
CA ARG A 63 7.69 15.10 15.22
C ARG A 63 7.92 13.68 14.74
N SER A 64 7.99 13.48 13.42
CA SER A 64 8.27 12.18 12.80
C SER A 64 9.63 11.61 13.21
N PHE A 65 10.68 12.45 13.17
CA PHE A 65 12.03 12.06 13.54
C PHE A 65 12.12 11.60 15.00
N SER A 66 11.42 12.29 15.90
CA SER A 66 11.40 11.98 17.33
C SER A 66 10.72 10.64 17.61
N LEU A 67 9.63 10.32 16.91
CA LEU A 67 8.96 9.02 16.97
C LEU A 67 9.87 7.88 16.48
N VAL A 68 10.59 8.11 15.37
CA VAL A 68 11.55 7.13 14.83
C VAL A 68 12.69 6.89 15.82
N LEU A 69 13.27 7.95 16.40
CA LEU A 69 14.30 7.83 17.42
C LEU A 69 13.80 7.12 18.69
N LEU A 70 12.58 7.45 19.15
CA LEU A 70 11.95 6.83 20.30
C LEU A 70 11.87 5.30 20.12
N ARG A 71 11.34 4.82 18.99
CA ARG A 71 11.32 3.38 18.65
C ARG A 71 12.70 2.77 18.67
N ARG A 72 13.65 3.44 17.98
CA ARG A 72 15.03 2.98 17.86
C ARG A 72 15.69 2.84 19.23
N PHE A 73 15.45 3.77 20.17
CA PHE A 73 16.06 3.73 21.49
C PHE A 73 15.39 2.73 22.42
N LEU A 74 14.06 2.68 22.48
CA LEU A 74 13.32 1.75 23.34
C LEU A 74 13.68 0.28 23.08
N PHE A 75 13.86 -0.07 21.81
CA PHE A 75 14.03 -1.46 21.37
C PHE A 75 15.42 -1.75 20.78
N ARG A 76 16.40 -0.86 21.00
CA ARG A 76 17.80 -1.10 20.62
C ARG A 76 18.31 -2.35 21.34
N PRO A 77 18.78 -3.39 20.62
CA PRO A 77 19.46 -4.50 21.26
C PRO A 77 20.80 -4.01 21.84
N PRO A 78 21.21 -4.46 23.05
CA PRO A 78 22.49 -4.09 23.62
C PRO A 78 23.63 -4.58 22.70
N PRO A 79 24.75 -3.83 22.60
CA PRO A 79 25.88 -4.23 21.77
C PRO A 79 26.37 -5.60 22.22
N ALA A 80 26.53 -6.52 21.27
CA ALA A 80 27.04 -7.85 21.54
C ALA A 80 28.49 -7.73 22.03
N THR A 81 28.69 -7.78 23.35
CA THR A 81 30.03 -7.84 23.92
C THR A 81 30.70 -9.11 23.43
N ALA A 82 31.87 -8.98 22.79
CA ALA A 82 32.67 -10.09 22.22
C ALA A 82 33.20 -11.09 23.27
N GLN A 83 32.72 -11.06 24.52
CA GLN A 83 33.22 -11.83 25.66
C GLN A 83 32.09 -12.43 26.53
N ALA A 84 30.93 -12.77 25.98
CA ALA A 84 29.96 -13.61 26.71
C ALA A 84 30.24 -15.11 26.43
N PRO A 85 30.81 -15.88 27.38
CA PRO A 85 31.06 -17.30 27.18
C PRO A 85 29.72 -18.06 27.23
N LEU A 86 29.46 -18.89 26.22
CA LEU A 86 28.72 -20.17 26.23
C LEU A 86 27.50 -20.35 27.19
N ALA A 87 26.80 -19.28 27.57
CA ALA A 87 25.56 -19.35 28.34
C ALA A 87 24.36 -19.44 27.39
N PRO A 88 23.31 -20.23 27.70
CA PRO A 88 22.13 -20.32 26.87
C PRO A 88 21.54 -18.92 26.68
N ALA A 89 21.22 -18.59 25.43
CA ALA A 89 20.75 -17.27 25.02
C ALA A 89 19.45 -16.88 25.74
N GLY A 90 19.58 -16.26 26.92
CA GLY A 90 18.48 -15.56 27.58
C GLY A 90 18.03 -14.37 26.72
N PRO A 91 16.77 -13.92 26.86
CA PRO A 91 16.27 -12.78 26.12
C PRO A 91 17.10 -11.53 26.45
N ARG A 92 17.69 -10.91 25.43
CA ARG A 92 18.45 -9.66 25.58
C ARG A 92 17.48 -8.54 25.95
N LEU A 93 17.56 -8.07 27.19
CA LEU A 93 16.76 -6.96 27.70
C LEU A 93 17.08 -5.67 26.92
N THR A 94 16.05 -4.87 26.60
CA THR A 94 16.19 -3.58 25.93
C THR A 94 15.96 -2.42 26.91
N LEU A 95 16.16 -1.17 26.47
CA LEU A 95 15.88 0.00 27.32
C LEU A 95 14.44 -0.01 27.86
N TYR A 96 13.47 -0.48 27.05
CA TYR A 96 12.09 -0.67 27.47
C TYR A 96 11.94 -1.51 28.75
N ASP A 97 12.73 -2.59 28.89
CA ASP A 97 12.68 -3.48 30.05
C ASP A 97 13.17 -2.84 31.35
N HIS A 98 13.98 -1.78 31.23
CA HIS A 98 14.57 -1.07 32.35
C HIS A 98 13.76 0.15 32.79
N LEU A 99 12.69 0.51 32.07
CA LEU A 99 11.84 1.64 32.43
C LEU A 99 10.95 1.32 33.63
N SER A 100 10.86 2.26 34.56
CA SER A 100 9.92 2.20 35.67
C SER A 100 8.46 2.15 35.19
N SER A 101 7.58 1.55 36.00
CA SER A 101 6.15 1.45 35.68
C SER A 101 5.49 2.83 35.52
N ASN A 102 5.95 3.85 36.27
CA ASN A 102 5.43 5.21 36.16
C ASN A 102 5.83 5.86 34.83
N THR A 103 7.08 5.66 34.41
CA THR A 103 7.59 6.15 33.12
C THR A 103 6.87 5.48 31.96
N LEU A 104 6.63 4.17 32.02
CA LEU A 104 5.85 3.46 31.01
C LEU A 104 4.39 3.97 30.93
N THR A 105 3.71 4.12 32.07
CA THR A 105 2.34 4.65 32.11
C THR A 105 2.26 6.06 31.50
N THR A 106 3.29 6.87 31.75
CA THR A 106 3.40 8.22 31.22
C THR A 106 3.68 8.21 29.72
N LEU A 107 4.62 7.40 29.26
CA LEU A 107 4.92 7.17 27.84
C LEU A 107 3.66 6.76 27.08
N GLU A 108 2.93 5.76 27.60
CA GLU A 108 1.68 5.28 27.03
C GLU A 108 0.65 6.40 26.91
N ARG A 109 0.42 7.17 27.98
CA ARG A 109 -0.50 8.31 27.97
C ARG A 109 -0.13 9.39 26.94
N LEU A 110 1.16 9.70 26.80
CA LEU A 110 1.65 10.66 25.81
C LEU A 110 1.42 10.15 24.37
N LEU A 111 1.73 8.88 24.11
CA LEU A 111 1.50 8.26 22.80
C LEU A 111 0.01 8.21 22.43
N LEU A 112 -0.87 7.89 23.39
CA LEU A 112 -2.33 7.93 23.19
C LEU A 112 -2.84 9.34 22.86
N TYR A 113 -2.28 10.37 23.49
CA TYR A 113 -2.60 11.76 23.16
C TYR A 113 -2.15 12.10 21.73
N SER A 114 -0.93 11.75 21.36
CA SER A 114 -0.41 11.94 19.99
C SER A 114 -1.32 11.26 18.96
N LEU A 115 -1.73 10.01 19.20
CA LEU A 115 -2.59 9.25 18.30
C LEU A 115 -3.95 9.91 18.01
N SER A 116 -4.51 10.64 18.97
CA SER A 116 -5.84 11.27 18.86
C SER A 116 -5.81 12.71 18.35
N HIS A 117 -4.69 13.41 18.49
CA HIS A 117 -4.58 14.85 18.21
C HIS A 117 -3.67 15.18 17.03
N GLU A 118 -2.97 14.19 16.46
CA GLU A 118 -2.05 14.42 15.35
C GLU A 118 -2.77 14.71 14.03
N GLY A 119 -2.59 15.93 13.53
CA GLY A 119 -3.22 16.41 12.29
C GLY A 119 -2.52 15.94 11.02
N SER A 120 -1.21 15.69 11.06
CA SER A 120 -0.44 15.34 9.86
C SER A 120 -0.50 13.84 9.54
N PRO A 121 -0.89 13.42 8.32
CA PRO A 121 -0.93 12.01 7.93
C PRO A 121 0.43 11.30 8.05
N SER A 122 1.53 12.00 7.73
CA SER A 122 2.88 11.43 7.78
C SER A 122 3.29 11.12 9.23
N VAL A 123 3.03 12.05 10.15
CA VAL A 123 3.31 11.90 11.58
C VAL A 123 2.38 10.86 12.22
N ARG A 124 1.09 10.82 11.83
CA ARG A 124 0.15 9.78 12.28
C ARG A 124 0.67 8.38 11.99
N ARG A 125 1.16 8.13 10.77
CA ARG A 125 1.75 6.82 10.40
C ARG A 125 2.92 6.45 11.31
N LYS A 126 3.84 7.38 11.58
CA LYS A 126 4.96 7.15 12.51
C LYS A 126 4.51 6.95 13.96
N THR A 127 3.44 7.61 14.36
CA THR A 127 2.82 7.46 15.70
C THR A 127 2.24 6.06 15.84
N VAL A 128 1.47 5.61 14.85
CA VAL A 128 0.91 4.26 14.78
C VAL A 128 2.02 3.21 14.82
N ASP A 129 3.07 3.35 14.02
CA ASP A 129 4.18 2.38 14.05
C ASP A 129 4.83 2.30 15.44
N THR A 130 5.03 3.44 16.09
CA THR A 130 5.61 3.52 17.44
C THR A 130 4.74 2.83 18.47
N ILE A 131 3.44 3.11 18.43
CA ILE A 131 2.44 2.51 19.31
C ILE A 131 2.37 1.00 19.09
N CYS A 132 2.38 0.53 17.84
CA CYS A 132 2.38 -0.88 17.50
C CYS A 132 3.59 -1.61 18.09
N ASP A 133 4.80 -1.04 17.99
CA ASP A 133 5.99 -1.65 18.59
C ASP A 133 5.90 -1.70 20.11
N VAL A 134 5.49 -0.60 20.76
CA VAL A 134 5.29 -0.55 22.22
C VAL A 134 4.24 -1.56 22.67
N ALA A 135 3.11 -1.65 21.97
CA ALA A 135 2.03 -2.58 22.28
C ALA A 135 2.47 -4.04 22.10
N LYS A 136 3.15 -4.38 21.00
CA LYS A 136 3.70 -5.74 20.76
C LYS A 136 4.66 -6.14 21.87
N GLN A 137 5.61 -5.27 22.19
CA GLN A 137 6.66 -5.55 23.15
C GLN A 137 6.11 -5.62 24.58
N GLY A 138 5.16 -4.77 24.93
CA GLY A 138 4.43 -4.83 26.20
C GLY A 138 3.61 -6.12 26.33
N MET A 139 2.82 -6.48 25.31
CA MET A 139 2.00 -7.70 25.33
C MET A 139 2.83 -8.98 25.37
N ALA A 140 3.95 -9.05 24.63
CA ALA A 140 4.88 -10.17 24.72
C ALA A 140 5.44 -10.39 26.13
N ARG A 141 5.42 -9.35 26.98
CA ARG A 141 5.83 -9.35 28.39
C ARG A 141 4.65 -9.47 29.36
N GLY A 142 3.46 -9.81 28.87
CA GLY A 142 2.26 -9.95 29.68
C GLY A 142 1.64 -8.64 30.17
N ARG A 143 1.94 -7.51 29.50
CA ARG A 143 1.34 -6.20 29.80
C ARG A 143 0.36 -5.80 28.69
N PRO A 144 -0.94 -6.13 28.81
CA PRO A 144 -1.95 -5.70 27.84
C PRO A 144 -2.22 -4.20 27.96
N TRP A 145 -2.40 -3.53 26.83
CA TRP A 145 -2.65 -2.09 26.78
C TRP A 145 -4.14 -1.79 26.54
N HIS A 146 -4.96 -1.98 27.58
CA HIS A 146 -6.42 -1.80 27.48
C HIS A 146 -6.85 -0.38 27.11
N ALA A 147 -6.10 0.65 27.52
CA ALA A 147 -6.39 2.03 27.14
C ALA A 147 -6.25 2.25 25.62
N LEU A 148 -5.22 1.68 24.99
CA LEU A 148 -5.07 1.69 23.54
C LEU A 148 -6.20 0.93 22.83
N GLN A 149 -6.56 -0.23 23.36
CA GLN A 149 -7.69 -1.01 22.84
C GLN A 149 -8.99 -0.16 22.88
N ALA A 150 -9.33 0.43 24.02
CA ALA A 150 -10.53 1.27 24.15
C ALA A 150 -10.50 2.49 23.20
N GLN A 151 -9.36 3.17 23.09
CA GLN A 151 -9.22 4.34 22.23
C GLN A 151 -9.33 3.99 20.75
N THR A 152 -8.72 2.90 20.28
CA THR A 152 -8.80 2.48 18.87
C THR A 152 -10.23 2.12 18.47
N PHE A 153 -11.02 1.48 19.35
CA PHE A 153 -12.45 1.27 19.10
C PHE A 153 -13.27 2.56 19.04
N ALA A 154 -12.94 3.56 19.87
CA ALA A 154 -13.58 4.87 19.80
C ALA A 154 -13.25 5.58 18.48
N MET A 155 -11.96 5.61 18.12
CA MET A 155 -11.46 6.20 16.88
C MET A 155 -12.07 5.58 15.62
N ALA A 156 -12.24 4.24 15.57
CA ALA A 156 -12.88 3.56 14.44
C ALA A 156 -14.38 3.91 14.28
N ARG A 157 -15.01 4.47 15.31
CA ARG A 157 -16.42 4.88 15.31
C ARG A 157 -16.62 6.36 15.04
N GLU A 158 -15.56 7.15 14.99
CA GLU A 158 -15.64 8.59 14.74
C GLU A 158 -16.37 8.89 13.43
N PRO A 159 -17.43 9.70 13.45
CA PRO A 159 -18.19 10.02 12.25
C PRO A 159 -17.32 10.78 11.24
N GLY A 160 -17.60 10.59 9.95
CA GLY A 160 -17.10 11.49 8.90
C GLY A 160 -17.70 12.87 9.13
N GLY A 161 -16.93 13.79 9.71
CA GLY A 161 -17.38 15.16 9.89
C GLY A 161 -17.48 15.88 8.54
N ALA A 162 -18.40 16.85 8.43
CA ALA A 162 -18.59 17.72 7.26
C ALA A 162 -17.36 18.58 6.88
N GLY A 163 -16.22 18.42 7.59
CA GLY A 163 -14.92 19.03 7.31
C GLY A 163 -13.81 18.03 6.92
N GLY A 164 -14.16 16.76 6.64
CA GLY A 164 -13.35 15.78 5.90
C GLY A 164 -12.06 15.22 6.54
N SER A 165 -11.29 16.02 7.26
CA SER A 165 -9.87 15.66 7.55
C SER A 165 -9.65 14.94 8.89
N GLY A 166 -10.39 15.29 9.95
CA GLY A 166 -10.14 14.75 11.29
C GLY A 166 -10.64 13.31 11.51
N GLY A 167 -11.91 13.04 11.20
CA GLY A 167 -12.54 11.75 11.49
C GLY A 167 -11.96 10.60 10.67
N ALA A 168 -11.72 10.80 9.37
CA ALA A 168 -11.15 9.78 8.49
C ALA A 168 -9.73 9.38 8.93
N GLY A 169 -8.88 10.35 9.31
CA GLY A 169 -7.53 10.07 9.80
C GLY A 169 -7.50 9.28 11.11
N LEU A 170 -8.48 9.51 12.01
CA LEU A 170 -8.62 8.73 13.24
C LEU A 170 -9.09 7.29 12.94
N ARG A 171 -10.09 7.12 12.07
CA ARG A 171 -10.55 5.79 11.64
C ARG A 171 -9.42 5.00 10.99
N GLU A 172 -8.71 5.60 10.03
CA GLU A 172 -7.55 5.02 9.35
C GLU A 172 -6.51 4.55 10.39
N SER A 173 -6.15 5.42 11.34
CA SER A 173 -5.16 5.12 12.37
C SER A 173 -5.59 3.95 13.26
N ALA A 174 -6.88 3.86 13.62
CA ALA A 174 -7.40 2.75 14.41
C ALA A 174 -7.19 1.39 13.71
N TYR A 175 -7.58 1.29 12.43
CA TYR A 175 -7.38 0.06 11.68
C TYR A 175 -5.90 -0.24 11.45
N ARG A 176 -5.05 0.77 11.20
CA ARG A 176 -3.59 0.54 11.10
C ARG A 176 -2.99 0.04 12.42
N VAL A 177 -3.48 0.47 13.58
CA VAL A 177 -3.04 -0.08 14.88
C VAL A 177 -3.42 -1.56 15.00
N TRP A 178 -4.64 -1.95 14.59
CA TRP A 178 -5.04 -3.36 14.61
C TRP A 178 -4.27 -4.21 13.58
N ALA A 179 -3.99 -3.67 12.39
CA ALA A 179 -3.15 -4.33 11.39
C ALA A 179 -1.72 -4.54 11.91
N GLY A 180 -1.16 -3.51 12.54
CA GLY A 180 0.16 -3.57 13.13
C GLY A 180 0.21 -4.50 14.33
N CYS A 181 -0.83 -4.54 15.17
CA CYS A 181 -0.86 -5.25 16.43
C CYS A 181 -2.18 -6.04 16.61
N PRO A 182 -2.36 -7.17 15.89
CA PRO A 182 -3.63 -7.91 15.88
C PRO A 182 -4.02 -8.47 17.25
N ASN A 183 -3.05 -8.75 18.13
CA ASN A 183 -3.29 -9.23 19.50
C ASN A 183 -4.21 -8.30 20.32
N LEU A 184 -4.34 -7.02 19.95
CA LEU A 184 -5.31 -6.11 20.56
C LEU A 184 -6.77 -6.53 20.34
N VAL A 185 -7.07 -7.38 19.35
CA VAL A 185 -8.42 -7.82 19.02
C VAL A 185 -8.59 -9.35 19.02
N MET A 186 -7.50 -10.12 19.07
CA MET A 186 -7.57 -11.60 19.03
C MET A 186 -8.33 -12.21 20.21
N ASP A 187 -8.24 -11.62 21.40
CA ASP A 187 -8.90 -12.14 22.61
C ASP A 187 -10.36 -11.65 22.78
N LEU A 188 -10.86 -10.87 21.82
CA LEU A 188 -12.21 -10.33 21.85
C LEU A 188 -13.21 -11.29 21.20
N GLN A 189 -14.51 -11.01 21.38
CA GLN A 189 -15.56 -11.74 20.69
C GLN A 189 -15.43 -11.52 19.17
N THR A 190 -15.21 -12.61 18.42
CA THR A 190 -15.00 -12.58 16.96
C THR A 190 -16.07 -11.75 16.25
N ASP A 191 -17.36 -11.97 16.53
CA ASP A 191 -18.45 -11.23 15.89
C ASP A 191 -18.33 -9.69 16.05
N ALA A 192 -17.94 -9.20 17.23
CA ALA A 192 -17.75 -7.78 17.47
C ALA A 192 -16.58 -7.21 16.65
N VAL A 193 -15.51 -7.98 16.49
CA VAL A 193 -14.36 -7.61 15.65
C VAL A 193 -14.76 -7.56 14.18
N LEU A 194 -15.48 -8.59 13.70
CA LEU A 194 -15.95 -8.67 12.31
C LEU A 194 -16.88 -7.52 11.95
N GLN A 195 -17.79 -7.12 12.85
CA GLN A 195 -18.68 -5.98 12.62
C GLN A 195 -17.90 -4.67 12.42
N VAL A 196 -16.85 -4.45 13.20
CA VAL A 196 -16.01 -3.25 13.08
C VAL A 196 -15.21 -3.27 11.79
N PHE A 197 -14.59 -4.39 11.43
CA PHE A 197 -13.85 -4.51 10.17
C PHE A 197 -14.77 -4.36 8.95
N HIS A 198 -15.95 -4.98 8.97
CA HIS A 198 -16.95 -4.81 7.93
C HIS A 198 -17.34 -3.34 7.73
N LYS A 199 -17.51 -2.58 8.83
CA LYS A 199 -17.80 -1.15 8.75
C LYS A 199 -16.65 -0.36 8.11
N GLY A 200 -15.40 -0.70 8.41
CA GLY A 200 -14.22 -0.06 7.83
C GLY A 200 -14.04 -0.35 6.34
N LEU A 201 -14.28 -1.61 5.94
CA LEU A 201 -14.24 -2.02 4.53
C LEU A 201 -15.29 -1.27 3.68
N LEU A 202 -16.43 -0.93 4.28
CA LEU A 202 -17.51 -0.16 3.64
C LEU A 202 -17.49 1.33 3.99
N ASP A 203 -16.33 1.90 4.35
CA ASP A 203 -16.23 3.33 4.64
C ASP A 203 -16.63 4.16 3.41
N ASN A 204 -17.56 5.10 3.56
CA ASN A 204 -18.09 5.88 2.43
C ASN A 204 -17.33 7.18 2.19
N ASP A 205 -16.38 7.53 3.05
CA ASP A 205 -15.72 8.83 2.99
C ASP A 205 -14.28 8.73 2.49
N SER A 206 -13.60 7.60 2.75
CA SER A 206 -12.16 7.49 2.55
C SER A 206 -11.70 6.12 2.08
N ILE A 207 -11.03 6.08 0.92
CA ILE A 207 -10.37 4.88 0.41
C ILE A 207 -9.24 4.39 1.33
N GLU A 208 -8.53 5.31 2.00
CA GLU A 208 -7.47 4.99 2.96
C GLU A 208 -8.00 4.24 4.19
N VAL A 209 -9.22 4.55 4.64
CA VAL A 209 -9.88 3.82 5.73
C VAL A 209 -10.23 2.40 5.27
N ARG A 210 -10.75 2.23 4.05
CA ARG A 210 -11.02 0.91 3.48
C ARG A 210 -9.74 0.08 3.39
N TYR A 211 -8.65 0.68 2.92
CA TYR A 211 -7.34 0.03 2.84
C TYR A 211 -6.81 -0.38 4.21
N ALA A 212 -6.87 0.52 5.20
CA ALA A 212 -6.44 0.22 6.56
C ALA A 212 -7.28 -0.91 7.18
N ALA A 213 -8.59 -0.92 6.95
CA ALA A 213 -9.48 -2.00 7.40
C ALA A 213 -9.19 -3.33 6.71
N LEU A 214 -8.82 -3.32 5.43
CA LEU A 214 -8.34 -4.50 4.71
C LEU A 214 -7.06 -5.05 5.36
N LEU A 215 -6.07 -4.20 5.63
CA LEU A 215 -4.83 -4.61 6.31
C LEU A 215 -5.11 -5.22 7.69
N ALA A 216 -6.03 -4.62 8.46
CA ALA A 216 -6.44 -5.14 9.77
C ALA A 216 -7.12 -6.51 9.64
N SER A 217 -7.98 -6.67 8.64
CA SER A 217 -8.68 -7.92 8.34
C SER A 217 -7.71 -9.03 7.94
N VAL A 218 -6.74 -8.72 7.07
CA VAL A 218 -5.67 -9.64 6.66
C VAL A 218 -4.82 -10.07 7.85
N ALA A 219 -4.39 -9.12 8.69
CA ALA A 219 -3.58 -9.39 9.87
C ALA A 219 -4.34 -10.28 10.88
N TYR A 220 -5.62 -9.99 11.12
CA TYR A 220 -6.48 -10.78 12.00
C TYR A 220 -6.67 -12.20 11.47
N LEU A 221 -7.04 -12.35 10.19
CA LEU A 221 -7.24 -13.66 9.57
C LEU A 221 -5.94 -14.49 9.56
N SER A 222 -4.79 -13.85 9.34
CA SER A 222 -3.47 -14.52 9.37
C SER A 222 -3.04 -14.97 10.76
N ALA A 223 -3.51 -14.29 11.82
CA ALA A 223 -3.21 -14.62 13.21
C ALA A 223 -4.25 -15.55 13.84
N ALA A 224 -5.41 -15.73 13.21
CA ALA A 224 -6.54 -16.48 13.75
C ALA A 224 -6.24 -17.98 13.88
N ASP A 225 -6.67 -18.56 15.00
CA ASP A 225 -6.70 -20.01 15.13
C ASP A 225 -7.79 -20.64 14.24
N SER A 226 -7.80 -21.97 14.12
CA SER A 226 -8.75 -22.65 13.24
C SER A 226 -10.23 -22.42 13.61
N ARG A 227 -10.54 -22.17 14.88
CA ARG A 227 -11.92 -21.92 15.35
C ARG A 227 -12.35 -20.50 15.00
N GLN A 228 -11.49 -19.52 15.28
CA GLN A 228 -11.70 -18.12 14.93
C GLN A 228 -11.83 -17.95 13.42
N LEU A 229 -10.97 -18.63 12.65
CA LEU A 229 -11.01 -18.61 11.19
C LEU A 229 -12.34 -19.15 10.65
N ALA A 230 -12.85 -20.24 11.21
CA ALA A 230 -14.16 -20.79 10.84
C ALA A 230 -15.33 -19.82 11.13
N GLN A 231 -15.21 -18.99 12.17
CA GLN A 231 -16.18 -17.95 12.50
C GLN A 231 -16.01 -16.68 11.66
N ALA A 232 -14.80 -16.43 11.15
CA ALA A 232 -14.43 -15.24 10.39
C ALA A 232 -14.59 -15.38 8.87
N LEU A 233 -15.10 -16.51 8.37
CA LEU A 233 -15.29 -16.74 6.92
C LEU A 233 -16.16 -15.66 6.26
N SER A 234 -17.11 -15.08 6.98
CA SER A 234 -17.98 -14.01 6.48
C SER A 234 -17.23 -12.71 6.15
N LEU A 235 -16.02 -12.52 6.67
CA LEU A 235 -15.19 -11.35 6.41
C LEU A 235 -14.58 -11.36 5.00
N LEU A 236 -14.45 -12.53 4.37
CA LEU A 236 -13.84 -12.61 3.06
C LEU A 236 -14.71 -11.97 1.97
N TYR A 237 -16.03 -12.08 2.08
CA TYR A 237 -16.95 -11.45 1.13
C TYR A 237 -16.78 -9.92 1.05
N PRO A 238 -16.89 -9.13 2.14
CA PRO A 238 -16.71 -7.68 2.08
C PRO A 238 -15.28 -7.30 1.66
N ILE A 239 -14.26 -8.09 1.99
CA ILE A 239 -12.89 -7.88 1.48
C ILE A 239 -12.87 -7.95 -0.05
N LEU A 240 -13.37 -9.03 -0.64
CA LEU A 240 -13.34 -9.21 -2.09
C LEU A 240 -14.30 -8.27 -2.82
N ASP A 241 -15.41 -7.92 -2.19
CA ASP A 241 -16.36 -6.94 -2.73
C ASP A 241 -15.73 -5.55 -2.85
N THR A 242 -14.91 -5.12 -1.88
CA THR A 242 -14.20 -3.83 -1.99
C THR A 242 -13.24 -3.79 -3.19
N ILE A 243 -12.54 -4.90 -3.46
CA ILE A 243 -11.63 -5.04 -4.60
C ILE A 243 -12.42 -5.05 -5.90
N HIS A 244 -13.52 -5.79 -5.94
CA HIS A 244 -14.40 -5.84 -7.11
C HIS A 244 -14.98 -4.46 -7.42
N GLN A 245 -15.55 -3.76 -6.43
CA GLN A 245 -16.09 -2.41 -6.61
C GLN A 245 -15.03 -1.43 -7.16
N LEU A 246 -13.80 -1.48 -6.62
CA LEU A 246 -12.71 -0.62 -7.07
C LEU A 246 -12.25 -0.97 -8.50
N SER A 247 -12.28 -2.25 -8.88
CA SER A 247 -12.02 -2.69 -10.26
C SER A 247 -13.04 -2.14 -11.27
N GLN A 248 -14.27 -1.89 -10.84
CA GLN A 248 -15.31 -1.31 -11.69
C GLN A 248 -15.18 0.22 -11.82
N SER A 249 -14.38 0.86 -10.96
CA SER A 249 -14.27 2.30 -10.85
C SER A 249 -12.87 2.83 -11.19
N LEU A 250 -12.04 2.05 -11.91
CA LEU A 250 -10.63 2.37 -12.20
C LEU A 250 -10.44 3.75 -12.84
N SER A 251 -11.25 4.08 -13.85
CA SER A 251 -11.16 5.37 -14.57
C SER A 251 -11.85 6.54 -13.84
N SER A 252 -12.46 6.30 -12.68
CA SER A 252 -13.10 7.34 -11.88
C SER A 252 -12.15 7.89 -10.80
N PRO A 253 -12.33 9.14 -10.32
CA PRO A 253 -11.51 9.67 -9.24
C PRO A 253 -11.68 8.84 -7.95
N PRO A 254 -10.63 8.71 -7.12
CA PRO A 254 -10.68 7.93 -5.90
C PRO A 254 -11.63 8.53 -4.86
N LEU A 255 -12.15 7.67 -3.99
CA LEU A 255 -13.03 8.09 -2.91
C LEU A 255 -12.30 9.02 -1.94
N GLY A 256 -12.79 10.27 -1.84
CA GLY A 256 -12.16 11.33 -1.03
C GLY A 256 -11.28 12.29 -1.84
N ALA A 257 -11.15 12.11 -3.17
CA ALA A 257 -10.40 13.02 -4.05
C ALA A 257 -10.83 14.49 -3.94
N SER A 258 -12.13 14.74 -3.69
CA SER A 258 -12.66 16.10 -3.51
C SER A 258 -12.09 16.80 -2.27
N VAL A 259 -11.67 16.04 -1.25
CA VAL A 259 -11.09 16.54 0.00
C VAL A 259 -9.57 16.57 -0.09
N ASN A 260 -8.97 15.58 -0.75
CA ASN A 260 -7.55 15.50 -0.96
C ASN A 260 -7.22 15.25 -2.44
N PRO A 261 -6.89 16.30 -3.21
CA PRO A 261 -6.58 16.16 -4.63
C PRO A 261 -5.23 15.47 -4.88
N SER A 262 -4.39 15.29 -3.86
CA SER A 262 -3.10 14.58 -4.00
C SER A 262 -3.22 13.06 -3.84
N LEU A 263 -4.44 12.51 -3.82
CA LEU A 263 -4.65 11.06 -3.77
C LEU A 263 -4.23 10.41 -5.08
N LYS A 264 -3.59 9.25 -4.96
CA LYS A 264 -3.18 8.42 -6.09
C LYS A 264 -4.40 7.81 -6.79
N SER A 265 -4.25 7.36 -8.03
CA SER A 265 -5.38 6.87 -8.82
C SER A 265 -6.00 5.58 -8.22
N ASN A 266 -7.17 5.20 -8.73
CA ASN A 266 -7.77 3.91 -8.36
C ASN A 266 -6.95 2.71 -8.86
N TYR A 267 -6.06 2.88 -9.87
CA TYR A 267 -5.12 1.82 -10.27
C TYR A 267 -4.11 1.55 -9.17
N HIS A 268 -3.49 2.60 -8.63
CA HIS A 268 -2.58 2.50 -7.48
C HIS A 268 -3.28 1.88 -6.27
N HIS A 269 -4.47 2.36 -5.92
CA HIS A 269 -5.21 1.81 -4.79
C HIS A 269 -5.53 0.33 -4.99
N LEU A 270 -6.05 -0.08 -6.15
CA LEU A 270 -6.36 -1.49 -6.39
C LEU A 270 -5.10 -2.38 -6.33
N SER A 271 -3.97 -1.88 -6.86
CA SER A 271 -2.67 -2.55 -6.76
C SER A 271 -2.27 -2.80 -5.29
N THR A 272 -2.38 -1.78 -4.44
CA THR A 272 -2.07 -1.92 -3.00
C THR A 272 -3.04 -2.86 -2.28
N PHE A 273 -4.33 -2.86 -2.63
CA PHE A 273 -5.33 -3.77 -2.03
C PHE A 273 -5.04 -5.23 -2.40
N LEU A 274 -4.72 -5.52 -3.67
CA LEU A 274 -4.36 -6.86 -4.13
C LEU A 274 -3.07 -7.34 -3.45
N THR A 275 -2.06 -6.48 -3.40
CA THR A 275 -0.78 -6.77 -2.72
C THR A 275 -1.00 -7.07 -1.22
N ALA A 276 -1.89 -6.33 -0.57
CA ALA A 276 -2.23 -6.56 0.83
C ALA A 276 -2.89 -7.93 1.09
N LEU A 277 -3.51 -8.56 0.09
CA LEU A 277 -4.08 -9.90 0.21
C LEU A 277 -3.07 -11.03 0.06
N THR A 278 -1.95 -10.80 -0.63
CA THR A 278 -0.95 -11.84 -0.93
C THR A 278 -0.50 -12.64 0.30
N PRO A 279 -0.30 -12.06 1.50
CA PRO A 279 0.00 -12.84 2.71
C PRO A 279 -1.06 -13.90 3.06
N LEU A 280 -2.35 -13.64 2.81
CA LEU A 280 -3.43 -14.62 3.02
C LEU A 280 -3.40 -15.76 2.02
N CYS A 281 -2.88 -15.53 0.81
CA CYS A 281 -2.67 -16.61 -0.15
C CYS A 281 -1.75 -17.67 0.47
N SER A 282 -0.63 -17.24 1.05
CA SER A 282 0.35 -18.15 1.63
C SER A 282 -0.09 -18.77 2.97
N THR A 283 -0.77 -18.02 3.85
CA THR A 283 -1.19 -18.54 5.17
C THR A 283 -2.48 -19.34 5.10
N HIS A 284 -3.48 -18.87 4.33
CA HIS A 284 -4.85 -19.39 4.35
C HIS A 284 -5.52 -19.40 2.97
N ALA A 285 -4.82 -19.81 1.89
CA ALA A 285 -5.38 -19.91 0.53
C ALA A 285 -6.76 -20.59 0.42
N ALA A 286 -7.06 -21.55 1.31
CA ALA A 286 -8.33 -22.24 1.34
C ALA A 286 -9.55 -21.32 1.47
N LEU A 287 -9.38 -20.14 2.08
CA LEU A 287 -10.43 -19.14 2.24
C LEU A 287 -10.97 -18.67 0.88
N PHE A 288 -10.10 -18.53 -0.13
CA PHE A 288 -10.49 -18.03 -1.46
C PHE A 288 -11.23 -19.06 -2.32
N GLY A 289 -11.23 -20.35 -1.95
CA GLY A 289 -11.79 -21.42 -2.76
C GLY A 289 -13.22 -21.20 -3.24
N PRO A 290 -14.17 -20.84 -2.35
CA PRO A 290 -15.56 -20.54 -2.75
C PRO A 290 -15.70 -19.31 -3.67
N HIS A 291 -14.68 -18.46 -3.73
CA HIS A 291 -14.71 -17.16 -4.41
C HIS A 291 -13.93 -17.13 -5.72
N LEU A 292 -13.16 -18.18 -6.07
CA LEU A 292 -12.40 -18.22 -7.33
C LEU A 292 -13.26 -17.95 -8.58
N PRO A 293 -14.49 -18.48 -8.71
CA PRO A 293 -15.33 -18.15 -9.88
C PRO A 293 -15.69 -16.66 -9.95
N ALA A 294 -15.92 -16.01 -8.81
CA ALA A 294 -16.22 -14.58 -8.76
C ALA A 294 -14.97 -13.74 -9.08
N LEU A 295 -13.79 -14.16 -8.61
CA LEU A 295 -12.51 -13.53 -8.96
C LEU A 295 -12.24 -13.58 -10.47
N LEU A 296 -12.57 -14.70 -11.13
CA LEU A 296 -12.46 -14.83 -12.58
C LEU A 296 -13.40 -13.91 -13.38
N SER A 297 -14.40 -13.30 -12.75
CA SER A 297 -15.27 -12.35 -13.46
C SER A 297 -14.58 -11.02 -13.78
N PHE A 298 -13.49 -10.67 -13.07
CA PHE A 298 -12.83 -9.37 -13.24
C PHE A 298 -11.31 -9.42 -13.26
N LEU A 299 -10.64 -10.40 -12.60
CA LEU A 299 -9.17 -10.49 -12.65
C LEU A 299 -8.61 -10.64 -14.07
N PRO A 300 -9.24 -11.38 -15.01
CA PRO A 300 -8.76 -11.47 -16.39
C PRO A 300 -8.55 -10.11 -17.08
N SER A 301 -9.46 -9.15 -16.87
CA SER A 301 -9.34 -7.81 -17.46
C SER A 301 -8.27 -6.95 -16.79
N LEU A 302 -7.77 -7.35 -15.62
CA LEU A 302 -6.67 -6.67 -14.94
C LEU A 302 -5.31 -7.21 -15.36
N ILE A 303 -5.20 -8.52 -15.64
CA ILE A 303 -3.91 -9.17 -15.93
C ILE A 303 -3.56 -9.22 -17.42
N LEU A 304 -4.55 -9.21 -18.31
CA LEU A 304 -4.32 -9.21 -19.75
C LEU A 304 -3.98 -7.79 -20.22
N PRO A 305 -3.02 -7.61 -21.14
CA PRO A 305 -2.78 -6.32 -21.76
C PRO A 305 -4.04 -5.79 -22.44
N ALA A 306 -4.18 -4.46 -22.46
CA ALA A 306 -5.26 -3.82 -23.19
C ALA A 306 -5.14 -4.20 -24.67
N VAL A 307 -6.21 -4.76 -25.24
CA VAL A 307 -6.27 -4.97 -26.69
C VAL A 307 -6.38 -3.58 -27.31
N ASP A 308 -5.29 -3.08 -27.89
CA ASP A 308 -5.35 -1.89 -28.74
C ASP A 308 -6.22 -2.23 -29.94
N SER A 309 -7.50 -1.91 -29.81
CA SER A 309 -8.42 -1.88 -30.93
C SER A 309 -8.05 -0.62 -31.68
N GLY A 310 -7.01 -0.72 -32.51
CA GLY A 310 -6.44 0.40 -33.26
C GLY A 310 -7.54 1.27 -33.88
N PRO A 311 -7.23 2.54 -34.21
CA PRO A 311 -8.19 3.61 -34.36
C PRO A 311 -9.46 3.13 -35.06
N THR A 312 -10.56 3.11 -34.31
CA THR A 312 -11.88 2.68 -34.81
C THR A 312 -12.05 3.31 -36.20
N PRO A 313 -12.16 2.53 -37.29
CA PRO A 313 -12.16 3.10 -38.63
C PRO A 313 -13.49 3.83 -38.83
N THR A 314 -13.59 5.06 -38.34
CA THR A 314 -14.61 6.00 -38.75
C THR A 314 -14.24 6.38 -40.16
N VAL A 315 -14.76 5.62 -41.13
CA VAL A 315 -14.69 5.95 -42.54
C VAL A 315 -15.40 7.29 -42.71
N SER A 316 -14.64 8.38 -42.68
CA SER A 316 -15.16 9.74 -42.75
C SER A 316 -15.77 10.05 -44.12
N ARG A 317 -15.61 9.17 -45.13
CA ARG A 317 -16.30 9.21 -46.43
C ARG A 317 -16.51 7.81 -47.02
N PRO A 318 -17.73 7.24 -47.01
CA PRO A 318 -17.97 5.89 -47.52
C PRO A 318 -17.96 5.78 -49.06
N PHE A 319 -17.82 6.90 -49.79
CA PHE A 319 -17.84 6.91 -51.24
C PHE A 319 -16.72 7.79 -51.81
N PRO A 320 -15.73 7.22 -52.51
CA PRO A 320 -14.77 8.00 -53.27
C PRO A 320 -15.49 8.63 -54.48
N THR A 321 -15.47 9.95 -54.60
CA THR A 321 -15.92 10.65 -55.81
C THR A 321 -15.00 10.25 -56.96
N GLY A 322 -15.48 9.39 -57.84
CA GLY A 322 -14.75 8.94 -59.02
C GLY A 322 -14.37 10.11 -59.94
N ASN A 323 -13.13 10.10 -60.41
CA ASN A 323 -12.64 10.98 -61.46
C ASN A 323 -13.46 10.78 -62.76
N GLY A 324 -14.37 11.70 -63.05
CA GLY A 324 -15.14 11.76 -64.29
C GLY A 324 -15.33 13.20 -64.74
N ARG A 325 -14.82 13.50 -65.94
CA ARG A 325 -14.84 14.78 -66.66
C ARG A 325 -16.20 15.51 -66.62
N ALA A 326 -16.09 16.85 -66.48
CA ALA A 326 -16.89 17.91 -67.10
C ALA A 326 -18.38 17.62 -67.40
N GLY A 327 -19.27 18.26 -66.63
CA GLY A 327 -20.70 18.32 -66.94
C GLY A 327 -21.46 19.25 -66.01
N ASN A 328 -21.82 20.41 -66.55
CA ASN A 328 -22.69 21.47 -66.06
C ASN A 328 -23.87 21.08 -65.12
N ASN A 329 -24.14 21.97 -64.16
CA ASN A 329 -25.44 22.30 -63.53
C ASN A 329 -25.93 21.52 -62.27
N GLY A 330 -26.06 22.27 -61.16
CA GLY A 330 -27.25 22.22 -60.28
C GLY A 330 -27.26 21.30 -59.06
N GLY A 331 -27.05 21.89 -57.87
CA GLY A 331 -27.86 21.63 -56.67
C GLY A 331 -27.44 20.48 -55.73
N GLY A 332 -27.09 20.81 -54.48
CA GLY A 332 -27.02 19.85 -53.37
C GLY A 332 -26.13 20.31 -52.22
N GLY A 333 -26.57 21.31 -51.45
CA GLY A 333 -25.84 21.77 -50.26
C GLY A 333 -25.90 20.75 -49.12
N ALA A 334 -24.74 20.44 -48.54
CA ALA A 334 -24.64 19.78 -47.25
C ALA A 334 -24.58 20.87 -46.15
N PHE A 335 -25.57 20.87 -45.26
CA PHE A 335 -25.64 21.75 -44.10
C PHE A 335 -24.49 21.44 -43.13
N VAL A 336 -23.66 22.44 -42.81
CA VAL A 336 -22.72 22.41 -41.68
C VAL A 336 -23.23 23.37 -40.61
N PHE A 337 -23.30 22.91 -39.36
CA PHE A 337 -23.69 23.70 -38.20
C PHE A 337 -22.75 23.39 -37.03
N PRO A 338 -22.27 24.39 -36.25
CA PRO A 338 -22.60 25.83 -36.29
C PRO A 338 -21.67 26.66 -37.21
N PRO A 339 -22.03 27.90 -37.58
CA PRO A 339 -21.28 28.73 -38.52
C PRO A 339 -20.08 29.43 -37.86
N ALA A 340 -18.91 29.36 -38.50
CA ALA A 340 -17.69 30.04 -38.06
C ALA A 340 -17.79 31.56 -38.25
N THR A 341 -17.53 32.32 -37.18
CA THR A 341 -17.21 33.74 -37.24
C THR A 341 -15.71 33.90 -37.40
N SER A 342 -15.29 34.51 -38.51
CA SER A 342 -13.91 34.89 -38.82
C SER A 342 -13.41 35.99 -37.88
N GLY A 343 -12.38 35.69 -37.10
CA GLY A 343 -11.55 36.66 -36.39
C GLY A 343 -10.11 36.19 -36.43
N ASP A 344 -9.27 36.90 -37.17
CA ASP A 344 -7.81 36.77 -37.16
C ASP A 344 -7.29 36.98 -35.74
N GLY A 345 -6.47 36.04 -35.28
CA GLY A 345 -5.77 36.08 -34.01
C GLY A 345 -4.66 35.04 -34.03
N ASP A 346 -3.48 35.49 -34.44
CA ASP A 346 -2.20 34.81 -34.26
C ASP A 346 -2.07 34.46 -32.77
N GLY A 347 -2.01 33.17 -32.49
CA GLY A 347 -1.99 32.63 -31.14
C GLY A 347 -1.20 31.32 -31.16
N ASP A 348 0.10 31.45 -30.92
CA ASP A 348 0.96 30.37 -30.48
C ASP A 348 0.24 29.61 -29.35
N GLY A 349 -0.24 28.41 -29.67
CA GLY A 349 -0.67 27.47 -28.65
C GLY A 349 0.58 26.96 -27.95
N GLU A 350 0.93 27.61 -26.85
CA GLU A 350 1.77 27.04 -25.81
C GLU A 350 1.21 25.64 -25.49
N GLU A 351 1.92 24.59 -25.91
CA GLU A 351 1.83 23.25 -25.33
C GLU A 351 2.36 23.34 -23.90
N ASP A 352 1.56 23.89 -22.99
CA ASP A 352 1.86 23.95 -21.58
C ASP A 352 1.36 22.67 -20.88
N GLY A 353 2.30 21.74 -20.63
CA GLY A 353 2.34 21.01 -19.35
C GLY A 353 1.60 19.68 -19.19
N GLY A 354 1.46 18.85 -20.24
CA GLY A 354 0.66 17.60 -20.19
C GLY A 354 1.41 16.25 -20.16
N GLU A 355 2.72 16.18 -20.37
CA GLU A 355 3.40 14.89 -20.62
C GLU A 355 3.53 14.01 -19.35
N GLY A 356 3.85 14.59 -18.19
CA GLY A 356 4.13 13.78 -16.99
C GLY A 356 2.92 13.10 -16.31
N GLY A 357 1.69 13.45 -16.69
CA GLY A 357 0.48 12.86 -16.10
C GLY A 357 0.06 11.54 -16.74
N ASN A 358 0.40 11.33 -18.01
CA ASN A 358 0.04 10.12 -18.75
C ASN A 358 0.97 8.96 -18.38
N ASP A 359 2.27 9.24 -18.25
CA ASP A 359 3.29 8.25 -17.90
C ASP A 359 3.07 7.68 -16.47
N GLU A 360 2.73 8.53 -15.49
CA GLU A 360 2.44 8.06 -14.12
C GLU A 360 1.23 7.11 -14.06
N GLU A 361 0.16 7.36 -14.84
CA GLU A 361 -1.00 6.48 -14.86
C GLU A 361 -0.71 5.15 -15.57
N GLU A 362 0.10 5.19 -16.64
CA GLU A 362 0.57 4.00 -17.35
C GLU A 362 1.43 3.11 -16.44
N ASP A 363 2.36 3.69 -15.68
CA ASP A 363 3.13 2.99 -14.64
C ASP A 363 2.22 2.37 -13.57
N GLU A 364 1.21 3.11 -13.10
CA GLU A 364 0.25 2.61 -12.12
C GLU A 364 -0.61 1.46 -12.68
N ARG A 365 -0.95 1.50 -13.97
CA ARG A 365 -1.66 0.41 -14.66
C ARG A 365 -0.78 -0.83 -14.81
N ALA A 366 0.49 -0.67 -15.20
CA ALA A 366 1.44 -1.76 -15.27
C ALA A 366 1.66 -2.40 -13.89
N GLY A 367 1.81 -1.57 -12.85
CA GLY A 367 1.93 -2.01 -11.46
C GLY A 367 0.68 -2.74 -10.95
N LEU A 368 -0.53 -2.29 -11.32
CA LEU A 368 -1.77 -3.00 -11.01
C LEU A 368 -1.81 -4.39 -11.64
N ARG A 369 -1.46 -4.47 -12.92
CA ARG A 369 -1.48 -5.73 -13.69
C ARG A 369 -0.55 -6.77 -13.09
N LEU A 370 0.67 -6.38 -12.72
CA LEU A 370 1.63 -7.24 -12.03
C LEU A 370 1.15 -7.64 -10.63
N ALA A 371 0.55 -6.72 -9.86
CA ALA A 371 -0.02 -7.06 -8.55
C ALA A 371 -1.18 -8.06 -8.64
N ALA A 372 -2.05 -7.92 -9.64
CA ALA A 372 -3.13 -8.87 -9.91
C ALA A 372 -2.60 -10.25 -10.34
N LEU A 373 -1.56 -10.27 -11.18
CA LEU A 373 -0.88 -11.50 -11.58
C LEU A 373 -0.24 -12.20 -10.37
N GLU A 374 0.50 -11.46 -9.55
CA GLU A 374 1.16 -11.97 -8.35
C GLU A 374 0.14 -12.60 -7.39
N PHE A 375 -1.01 -11.93 -7.18
CA PHE A 375 -2.09 -12.48 -6.36
C PHE A 375 -2.60 -13.84 -6.90
N MET A 376 -2.80 -13.94 -8.22
CA MET A 376 -3.28 -15.17 -8.87
C MET A 376 -2.23 -16.30 -8.86
N VAL A 377 -0.96 -15.97 -9.08
CA VAL A 377 0.17 -16.92 -9.02
C VAL A 377 0.37 -17.41 -7.60
N SER A 378 0.38 -16.51 -6.61
CA SER A 378 0.47 -16.85 -5.19
C SER A 378 -0.62 -17.85 -4.73
N LEU A 379 -1.87 -17.68 -5.17
CA LEU A 379 -2.94 -18.66 -4.91
C LEU A 379 -2.67 -20.01 -5.58
N SER A 380 -2.11 -19.98 -6.78
CA SER A 380 -1.79 -21.18 -7.56
C SER A 380 -0.66 -21.98 -6.93
N GLU A 381 0.35 -21.31 -6.37
CA GLU A 381 1.44 -21.92 -5.60
C GLU A 381 0.96 -22.48 -4.26
N ALA A 382 0.18 -21.70 -3.52
CA ALA A 382 -0.27 -22.09 -2.19
C ALA A 382 -1.28 -23.26 -2.21
N LYS A 383 -2.17 -23.32 -3.22
CA LYS A 383 -3.17 -24.40 -3.33
C LYS A 383 -3.44 -24.85 -4.77
N PRO A 384 -2.50 -25.58 -5.41
CA PRO A 384 -2.62 -26.07 -6.79
C PRO A 384 -3.91 -26.85 -7.10
N SER A 385 -4.38 -27.64 -6.13
CA SER A 385 -5.58 -28.47 -6.30
C SER A 385 -6.88 -27.66 -6.38
N MET A 386 -6.90 -26.44 -5.84
CA MET A 386 -8.04 -25.55 -5.85
C MET A 386 -8.15 -24.85 -7.21
N VAL A 387 -7.04 -24.31 -7.71
CA VAL A 387 -7.00 -23.62 -9.01
C VAL A 387 -7.17 -24.58 -10.19
N ARG A 388 -6.64 -25.82 -10.13
CA ARG A 388 -6.85 -26.83 -11.18
C ARG A 388 -8.31 -27.24 -11.37
N LYS A 389 -9.16 -27.07 -10.35
CA LYS A 389 -10.59 -27.36 -10.42
C LYS A 389 -11.40 -26.16 -10.94
N THR A 390 -10.78 -25.00 -11.06
CA THR A 390 -11.42 -23.77 -11.49
C THR A 390 -11.10 -23.57 -12.97
N GLU A 391 -12.08 -23.83 -13.82
CA GLU A 391 -11.93 -23.72 -15.27
C GLU A 391 -11.55 -22.29 -15.69
N GLY A 392 -10.62 -22.16 -16.63
CA GLY A 392 -10.13 -20.87 -17.14
C GLY A 392 -9.07 -20.17 -16.29
N TRP A 393 -8.87 -20.59 -15.02
CA TRP A 393 -7.87 -19.96 -14.14
C TRP A 393 -6.44 -20.12 -14.65
N VAL A 394 -6.07 -21.33 -15.07
CA VAL A 394 -4.72 -21.58 -15.59
C VAL A 394 -4.57 -20.98 -16.98
N ASP A 395 -5.59 -21.10 -17.83
CA ASP A 395 -5.57 -20.57 -19.20
C ASP A 395 -5.31 -19.05 -19.23
N VAL A 396 -5.97 -18.28 -18.35
CA VAL A 396 -5.81 -16.82 -18.33
C VAL A 396 -4.44 -16.38 -17.83
N ILE A 397 -3.88 -17.01 -16.80
CA ILE A 397 -2.55 -16.66 -16.28
C ILE A 397 -1.48 -16.98 -17.33
N VAL A 398 -1.56 -18.16 -17.95
CA VAL A 398 -0.60 -18.55 -19.00
C VAL A 398 -0.66 -17.57 -20.18
N ARG A 399 -1.87 -17.15 -20.58
CA ARG A 399 -2.03 -16.15 -21.62
C ARG A 399 -1.43 -14.80 -21.22
N ALA A 400 -1.72 -14.31 -20.02
CA ALA A 400 -1.19 -13.04 -19.53
C ALA A 400 0.35 -13.05 -19.48
N CYS A 401 0.96 -14.13 -19.00
CA CYS A 401 2.41 -14.29 -19.00
C CYS A 401 3.00 -14.27 -20.42
N LEU A 402 2.44 -15.03 -21.36
CA LEU A 402 2.97 -15.09 -22.72
C LEU A 402 2.79 -13.78 -23.50
N GLU A 403 1.67 -13.08 -23.30
CA GLU A 403 1.44 -11.78 -23.92
C GLU A 403 2.34 -10.71 -23.29
N GLY A 404 2.47 -10.69 -21.96
CA GLY A 404 3.30 -9.74 -21.22
C GLY A 404 4.81 -9.91 -21.43
N MET A 405 5.29 -11.14 -21.68
CA MET A 405 6.67 -11.38 -22.14
C MET A 405 6.96 -10.77 -23.52
N GLY A 406 5.92 -10.44 -24.28
CA GLY A 406 6.04 -9.80 -25.60
C GLY A 406 5.96 -8.28 -25.56
N GLU A 407 5.92 -7.67 -24.38
CA GLU A 407 5.91 -6.21 -24.21
C GLU A 407 7.34 -5.71 -24.12
N PHE A 408 7.82 -5.15 -25.21
CA PHE A 408 9.14 -4.51 -25.28
C PHE A 408 8.95 -3.00 -25.30
N ASP A 409 9.92 -2.28 -24.76
CA ASP A 409 9.97 -0.84 -24.90
C ASP A 409 10.23 -0.49 -26.37
N GLU A 410 9.24 0.10 -27.05
CA GLU A 410 9.35 0.46 -28.46
C GLU A 410 10.32 1.64 -28.67
N ASP A 411 10.59 2.40 -27.60
CA ASP A 411 11.49 3.55 -27.59
C ASP A 411 12.94 3.16 -27.28
N GLU A 412 13.18 1.93 -26.80
CA GLU A 412 14.53 1.41 -26.63
C GLU A 412 15.15 1.12 -28.01
N GLU A 413 16.08 1.98 -28.41
CA GLU A 413 16.75 1.84 -29.70
C GLU A 413 17.48 0.49 -29.73
N LEU A 414 17.17 -0.37 -30.71
CA LEU A 414 17.81 -1.67 -30.90
C LEU A 414 19.35 -1.59 -30.86
N SER A 415 19.91 -0.43 -31.22
CA SER A 415 21.34 -0.15 -31.16
C SER A 415 21.91 -0.11 -29.73
N VAL A 416 21.13 0.34 -28.74
CA VAL A 416 21.47 0.37 -27.30
C VAL A 416 21.49 -1.05 -26.76
N TRP A 417 20.43 -1.83 -26.99
CA TRP A 417 20.37 -3.25 -26.62
C TRP A 417 21.52 -4.06 -27.23
N LEU A 418 21.84 -3.84 -28.51
CA LEU A 418 22.97 -4.52 -29.19
C LEU A 418 24.36 -4.17 -28.62
N GLN A 419 24.49 -3.01 -27.96
CA GLN A 419 25.73 -2.55 -27.35
C GLN A 419 25.85 -2.94 -25.88
N GLU A 420 24.76 -3.42 -25.27
CA GLU A 420 24.71 -3.78 -23.87
C GLU A 420 25.53 -5.04 -23.59
N ASP A 421 26.31 -5.02 -22.51
CA ASP A 421 27.07 -6.19 -22.08
C ASP A 421 26.19 -7.07 -21.17
N PRO A 422 25.84 -8.31 -21.61
CA PRO A 422 24.95 -9.20 -20.87
C PRO A 422 25.53 -9.70 -19.54
N SER A 423 26.82 -9.45 -19.27
CA SER A 423 27.43 -9.72 -17.97
C SER A 423 27.25 -8.59 -16.95
N THR A 424 26.75 -7.44 -17.40
CA THR A 424 26.57 -6.23 -16.59
C THR A 424 25.12 -5.74 -16.52
N SER A 425 24.28 -6.10 -17.49
CA SER A 425 22.84 -5.84 -17.43
C SER A 425 22.15 -6.82 -16.48
N SER A 426 21.23 -6.32 -15.67
CA SER A 426 20.41 -7.14 -14.78
C SER A 426 18.94 -6.80 -15.03
N ASP A 427 18.40 -7.30 -16.13
CA ASP A 427 16.99 -7.06 -16.52
C ASP A 427 16.01 -7.92 -15.70
N ALA A 428 16.44 -8.39 -14.53
CA ALA A 428 15.66 -9.26 -13.65
C ALA A 428 14.37 -8.60 -13.16
N ASP A 429 14.34 -7.27 -13.11
CA ASP A 429 13.20 -6.46 -12.70
C ASP A 429 12.42 -5.87 -13.89
N SER A 430 12.81 -6.19 -15.14
CA SER A 430 12.07 -5.78 -16.34
C SER A 430 10.68 -6.43 -16.39
N ILE A 431 9.70 -5.75 -17.00
CA ILE A 431 8.33 -6.26 -17.12
C ILE A 431 8.28 -7.65 -17.77
N PRO A 432 8.97 -7.91 -18.91
CA PRO A 432 9.02 -9.25 -19.51
C PRO A 432 9.60 -10.31 -18.58
N ALA A 433 10.68 -9.99 -17.83
CA ALA A 433 11.30 -10.93 -16.90
C ALA A 433 10.36 -11.29 -15.74
N LEU A 434 9.56 -10.33 -15.24
CA LEU A 434 8.56 -10.60 -14.20
C LEU A 434 7.45 -11.55 -14.68
N TYR A 435 7.03 -11.44 -15.94
CA TYR A 435 6.09 -12.39 -16.54
C TYR A 435 6.69 -13.78 -16.76
N GLU A 436 7.95 -13.85 -17.19
CA GLU A 436 8.69 -15.11 -17.32
C GLU A 436 8.79 -15.82 -15.96
N GLN A 437 9.22 -15.13 -14.91
CA GLN A 437 9.30 -15.65 -13.55
C GLN A 437 7.92 -16.13 -13.04
N SER A 438 6.86 -15.38 -13.35
CA SER A 438 5.49 -15.74 -12.99
C SER A 438 5.04 -17.04 -13.67
N LEU A 439 5.38 -17.23 -14.96
CA LEU A 439 5.08 -18.44 -15.71
C LEU A 439 5.84 -19.65 -15.18
N ASP A 440 7.12 -19.49 -14.86
CA ASP A 440 7.94 -20.54 -14.27
C ASP A 440 7.39 -21.00 -12.91
N ARG A 441 7.07 -20.04 -12.02
CA ARG A 441 6.42 -20.30 -10.73
C ARG A 441 5.10 -21.07 -10.88
N LEU A 442 4.26 -20.66 -11.83
CA LEU A 442 3.01 -21.36 -12.15
C LEU A 442 3.27 -22.79 -12.64
N ALA A 443 4.24 -22.98 -13.54
CA ALA A 443 4.60 -24.28 -14.08
C ALA A 443 5.15 -25.23 -13.00
N CYS A 444 6.00 -24.71 -12.11
CA CYS A 444 6.52 -25.43 -10.94
C CYS A 444 5.39 -25.86 -10.00
N ALA A 445 4.40 -25.00 -9.75
CA ALA A 445 3.28 -25.29 -8.85
C ALA A 445 2.28 -26.30 -9.43
N LEU A 446 1.92 -26.17 -10.71
CA LEU A 446 0.82 -26.93 -11.32
C LEU A 446 1.26 -28.14 -12.13
N GLY A 447 2.50 -28.12 -12.65
CA GLY A 447 3.08 -29.11 -13.54
C GLY A 447 2.64 -28.95 -15.00
N GLY A 448 3.46 -29.45 -15.93
CA GLY A 448 3.27 -29.28 -17.38
C GLY A 448 1.94 -29.80 -17.95
N LYS A 449 1.30 -30.78 -17.31
CA LYS A 449 -0.03 -31.27 -17.75
C LYS A 449 -1.12 -30.20 -17.70
N ALA A 450 -1.01 -29.25 -16.77
CA ALA A 450 -1.96 -28.15 -16.64
C ALA A 450 -1.56 -26.94 -17.50
N VAL A 451 -0.26 -26.66 -17.60
CA VAL A 451 0.27 -25.42 -18.21
C VAL A 451 0.55 -25.54 -19.70
N LEU A 452 1.01 -26.70 -20.20
CA LEU A 452 1.34 -26.86 -21.62
C LEU A 452 0.14 -26.70 -22.55
N PRO A 453 -1.04 -27.33 -22.30
CA PRO A 453 -2.18 -27.18 -23.20
C PRO A 453 -2.61 -25.73 -23.47
N PRO A 454 -2.78 -24.85 -22.45
CA PRO A 454 -3.09 -23.45 -22.72
C PRO A 454 -1.95 -22.69 -23.41
N ALA A 455 -0.68 -22.99 -23.09
CA ALA A 455 0.45 -22.32 -23.75
C ALA A 455 0.44 -22.52 -25.27
N PHE A 456 0.18 -23.75 -25.73
CA PHE A 456 0.09 -24.06 -27.16
C PHE A 456 -1.20 -23.54 -27.84
N LYS A 457 -2.27 -23.28 -27.08
CA LYS A 457 -3.47 -22.64 -27.65
C LYS A 457 -3.22 -21.17 -27.95
N VAL A 458 -2.55 -20.45 -27.05
CA VAL A 458 -2.24 -19.02 -27.22
C VAL A 458 -1.31 -18.81 -28.41
N SER A 459 -0.30 -19.68 -28.59
CA SER A 459 0.64 -19.62 -29.72
C SER A 459 0.02 -19.88 -31.10
N HIS A 460 -1.24 -20.32 -31.19
CA HIS A 460 -1.94 -20.52 -32.45
C HIS A 460 -2.77 -19.30 -32.91
N PHE A 461 -2.94 -18.28 -32.05
CA PHE A 461 -3.75 -17.08 -32.33
C PHE A 461 -2.92 -15.82 -32.65
N ARG A 462 -1.60 -15.88 -32.53
CA ARG A 462 -0.65 -14.98 -33.21
C ARG A 462 -0.07 -15.73 -34.41
#